data_AF-A0A8S1MPR9-F1
#
_entry.id   AF-A0A8S1MPR9-F1
#
_cell.length_a   1.000
_cell.length_b   1.000
_cell.length_c   1.000
_cell.angle_alpha   90.00
_cell.angle_beta   90.00
_cell.angle_gamma   90.00
#
_symmetry.space_group_name_H-M   'P 1'
#
loop_
_entity.id
_entity.type
_entity.pdbx_description
1 polymer ?
#
loop_
_entity_poly.entity_id
_entity_poly.type
_entity_poly.pdbx_seq_one_letter_code
_entity_poly.pdbx_strand_id
1 'polypeptide(L)'
;MNNLQSWKNQLVNDIILQRINTQKITQNKKTIKKDPKLKFRLQQSKFEVQEIIFLKRVQRSLRKYNKHYQKWRSINLNELQQEQRSKIISIITNGELFIIKNKIQMIQNSGIQQIEFIILIKKHYPSLDNEKVTLYEIEIIDGDKVWRVEKRFKQFKQLNQRLSEYFGDTIPLLPKQTYTTFIVKKTEQEIIERRKGLEEYLKQIIQNEQIVNSIIFKEFIQSPSFKIPKLQLDSVRTFDLGLRDFYFYEDALFVLLSEMSPLNRATTSLKNIKFPWQEEIEASNIKPLGYLDCMIGPQMIWRKKYDSQPILLSVIKDNILVGLDNGIINHLQFKAKKHLLSSNDYQQHTSRIMGLHFYGENIYSVSKDQRYKVRNIKKGDIFIDIYHKHELTCLKYDEATDFAFIGDRGGIIYAYHQATLKISLDTNLQFIRDLIIQKSQDTIIAIGFQTGQAIILSIVNQVIQLQEATQFKNKIKSRCIAWSLLRGEVYIGNQEGYVTVWDIQKKIPICENKLHNGPITKIYWNEEEEMLYTGSKDKSLKITFFNKNKRETQQYYINRKSDNLQNVNL
;
A
#
# COMPACT_ATOMS: atom_id res chain seq x y z
N MET A 1 -17.06 3.84 43.47
CA MET A 1 -18.40 4.16 42.91
C MET A 1 -18.65 5.67 42.79
N ASN A 2 -18.22 6.51 43.73
CA ASN A 2 -18.49 7.96 43.73
C ASN A 2 -17.92 8.71 42.50
N ASN A 3 -16.74 8.32 42.00
CA ASN A 3 -16.17 8.91 40.77
C ASN A 3 -17.00 8.59 39.50
N LEU A 4 -17.66 7.44 39.47
CA LEU A 4 -18.50 7.03 38.34
C LEU A 4 -19.83 7.83 38.31
N GLN A 5 -20.34 8.20 39.47
CA GLN A 5 -21.56 9.00 39.60
C GLN A 5 -21.29 10.47 39.28
N SER A 6 -20.14 11.00 39.70
CA SER A 6 -19.67 12.34 39.32
C SER A 6 -19.51 12.47 37.80
N TRP A 7 -18.85 11.48 37.17
CA TRP A 7 -18.66 11.47 35.72
C TRP A 7 -19.97 11.36 34.93
N LYS A 8 -20.94 10.56 35.42
CA LYS A 8 -22.29 10.50 34.84
C LYS A 8 -23.02 11.83 34.89
N ASN A 9 -22.93 12.54 36.01
CA ASN A 9 -23.63 13.82 36.18
C ASN A 9 -23.02 14.91 35.30
N GLN A 10 -21.68 14.93 35.15
CA GLN A 10 -20.99 15.83 34.24
C GLN A 10 -21.39 15.58 32.78
N LEU A 11 -21.41 14.32 32.35
CA LEU A 11 -21.82 13.93 31.01
C LEU A 11 -23.28 14.29 30.69
N VAL A 12 -24.19 14.15 31.66
CA VAL A 12 -25.61 14.52 31.49
C VAL A 12 -25.75 16.04 31.33
N ASN A 13 -24.99 16.83 32.10
CA ASN A 13 -25.00 18.29 31.99
C ASN A 13 -24.44 18.76 30.64
N ASP A 14 -23.37 18.15 30.16
CA ASP A 14 -22.79 18.47 28.84
C ASP A 14 -23.78 18.16 27.70
N ILE A 15 -24.51 17.04 27.80
CA ILE A 15 -25.55 16.68 26.82
C ILE A 15 -26.73 17.67 26.84
N ILE A 16 -27.14 18.17 28.02
CA ILE A 16 -28.22 19.15 28.13
C ILE A 16 -27.79 20.50 27.52
N LEU A 17 -26.58 20.97 27.84
CA LEU A 17 -26.00 22.20 27.28
C LEU A 17 -25.88 22.12 25.75
N GLN A 18 -25.45 20.98 25.21
CA GLN A 18 -25.38 20.77 23.77
C GLN A 18 -26.77 20.79 23.11
N ARG A 19 -27.79 20.18 23.73
CA ARG A 19 -29.16 20.15 23.19
C ARG A 19 -29.78 21.54 23.10
N ILE A 20 -29.50 22.41 24.08
CA ILE A 20 -29.90 23.82 24.08
C ILE A 20 -29.23 24.57 22.92
N ASN A 21 -27.94 24.31 22.66
CA ASN A 21 -27.21 24.92 21.54
C ASN A 21 -27.71 24.44 20.18
N THR A 22 -28.06 23.16 20.02
CA THR A 22 -28.61 22.63 18.76
C THR A 22 -30.01 23.20 18.46
N GLN A 23 -30.84 23.40 19.48
CA GLN A 23 -32.17 24.01 19.33
C GLN A 23 -32.07 25.50 18.92
N LYS A 24 -31.13 26.25 19.48
CA LYS A 24 -30.83 27.63 19.05
C LYS A 24 -30.37 27.71 17.58
N ILE A 25 -29.60 26.72 17.10
CA ILE A 25 -29.12 26.66 15.70
C ILE A 25 -30.26 26.31 14.72
N THR A 26 -31.20 25.45 15.14
CA THR A 26 -32.32 25.01 14.29
C THR A 26 -33.44 26.04 14.14
N GLN A 27 -33.57 27.00 15.06
CA GLN A 27 -34.52 28.11 14.95
C GLN A 27 -34.10 29.18 13.91
N ASN A 28 -32.84 29.20 13.44
CA ASN A 28 -32.33 30.18 12.48
C ASN A 28 -32.06 29.59 11.07
N LYS A 29 -32.97 28.74 10.56
CA LYS A 29 -32.79 28.06 9.26
C LYS A 29 -32.78 28.97 8.02
N LYS A 30 -33.25 30.23 8.10
CA LYS A 30 -33.32 31.14 6.94
C LYS A 30 -32.01 31.88 6.63
N THR A 31 -31.08 32.03 7.59
CA THR A 31 -29.81 32.75 7.41
C THR A 31 -28.62 31.86 7.05
N ILE A 32 -28.75 30.53 7.20
CA ILE A 32 -27.63 29.57 7.10
C ILE A 32 -27.22 29.24 5.65
N LYS A 33 -28.01 29.61 4.63
CA LYS A 33 -27.70 29.23 3.23
C LYS A 33 -26.58 30.03 2.55
N LYS A 34 -26.08 31.13 3.14
CA LYS A 34 -25.12 32.03 2.47
C LYS A 34 -23.71 32.12 3.10
N ASP A 35 -23.45 31.49 4.25
CA ASP A 35 -22.14 31.58 4.92
C ASP A 35 -21.40 30.22 4.95
N PRO A 36 -20.22 30.10 4.29
CA PRO A 36 -19.40 28.89 4.29
C PRO A 36 -18.92 28.44 5.68
N LYS A 37 -18.67 29.37 6.62
CA LYS A 37 -18.23 29.04 7.99
C LYS A 37 -19.33 28.35 8.79
N LEU A 38 -20.59 28.72 8.56
CA LEU A 38 -21.76 28.08 9.19
C LEU A 38 -22.06 26.70 8.59
N LYS A 39 -21.77 26.47 7.30
CA LYS A 39 -21.82 25.12 6.68
C LYS A 39 -20.82 24.15 7.31
N PHE A 40 -19.60 24.62 7.60
CA PHE A 40 -18.58 23.83 8.27
C PHE A 40 -18.99 23.43 9.70
N ARG A 41 -19.55 24.38 10.48
CA ARG A 41 -20.10 24.10 11.82
C ARG A 41 -21.29 23.13 11.78
N LEU A 42 -22.13 23.18 10.74
CA LEU A 42 -23.22 22.22 10.55
C LEU A 42 -22.71 20.81 10.21
N GLN A 43 -21.61 20.68 9.46
CA GLN A 43 -20.95 19.39 9.24
C GLN A 43 -20.32 18.83 10.52
N GLN A 44 -19.67 19.67 11.35
CA GLN A 44 -19.21 19.27 12.67
C GLN A 44 -20.36 18.78 13.55
N SER A 45 -21.48 19.51 13.60
CA SER A 45 -22.65 19.09 14.39
C SER A 45 -23.27 17.77 13.93
N LYS A 46 -23.20 17.44 12.63
CA LYS A 46 -23.65 16.12 12.12
C LYS A 46 -22.71 15.00 12.55
N PHE A 47 -21.41 15.27 12.60
CA PHE A 47 -20.40 14.32 13.08
C PHE A 47 -20.58 14.04 14.58
N GLU A 48 -20.82 15.08 15.37
CA GLU A 48 -21.09 14.98 16.82
C GLU A 48 -22.40 14.23 17.11
N VAL A 49 -23.45 14.39 16.30
CA VAL A 49 -24.70 13.62 16.44
C VAL A 49 -24.49 12.13 16.15
N GLN A 50 -23.64 11.79 15.17
CA GLN A 50 -23.27 10.38 14.90
C GLN A 50 -22.48 9.78 16.07
N GLU A 51 -21.59 10.56 16.69
CA GLU A 51 -20.85 10.18 17.89
C GLU A 51 -21.78 9.92 19.09
N ILE A 52 -22.81 10.74 19.29
CA ILE A 52 -23.83 10.54 20.35
C ILE A 52 -24.67 9.27 20.10
N ILE A 53 -25.07 9.00 18.85
CA ILE A 53 -25.81 7.77 18.49
C ILE A 53 -24.94 6.53 18.76
N PHE A 54 -23.65 6.62 18.43
CA PHE A 54 -22.67 5.57 18.70
C PHE A 54 -22.49 5.32 20.20
N LEU A 55 -22.29 6.37 21.01
CA LEU A 55 -22.17 6.26 22.47
C LEU A 55 -23.41 5.63 23.11
N LYS A 56 -24.62 5.93 22.60
CA LYS A 56 -25.87 5.27 23.04
C LYS A 56 -25.91 3.77 22.69
N ARG A 57 -25.34 3.35 21.56
CA ARG A 57 -25.23 1.93 21.18
C ARG A 57 -24.23 1.19 22.09
N VAL A 58 -23.06 1.78 22.33
CA VAL A 58 -22.05 1.24 23.26
C VAL A 58 -22.62 1.10 24.67
N GLN A 59 -23.35 2.10 25.17
CA GLN A 59 -23.98 2.05 26.49
C GLN A 59 -25.05 0.96 26.59
N ARG A 60 -25.81 0.67 25.52
CA ARG A 60 -26.77 -0.45 25.48
C ARG A 60 -26.07 -1.81 25.50
N SER A 61 -24.96 -1.97 24.77
CA SER A 61 -24.16 -3.19 24.76
C SER A 61 -23.49 -3.44 26.12
N LEU A 62 -22.95 -2.41 26.77
CA LEU A 62 -22.41 -2.50 28.12
C LEU A 62 -23.48 -2.87 29.17
N ARG A 63 -24.72 -2.40 29.02
CA ARG A 63 -25.85 -2.82 29.89
C ARG A 63 -26.21 -4.30 29.68
N LYS A 64 -26.18 -4.80 28.44
CA LYS A 64 -26.37 -6.24 28.15
C LYS A 64 -25.25 -7.08 28.75
N TYR A 65 -24.00 -6.62 28.62
CA TYR A 65 -22.83 -7.31 29.16
C TYR A 65 -22.84 -7.33 30.70
N ASN A 66 -23.17 -6.22 31.36
CA ASN A 66 -23.36 -6.18 32.82
C ASN A 66 -24.47 -7.12 33.31
N LYS A 67 -25.54 -7.30 32.52
CA LYS A 67 -26.62 -8.25 32.83
C LYS A 67 -26.14 -9.70 32.74
N HIS A 68 -25.25 -10.02 31.80
CA HIS A 68 -24.57 -11.32 31.70
C HIS A 68 -23.53 -11.53 32.80
N TYR A 69 -22.75 -10.51 33.14
CA TYR A 69 -21.76 -10.55 34.22
C TYR A 69 -22.41 -10.78 35.60
N GLN A 70 -23.54 -10.11 35.88
CA GLN A 70 -24.36 -10.36 37.08
C GLN A 70 -24.91 -11.80 37.14
N LYS A 71 -25.21 -12.40 35.99
CA LYS A 71 -25.63 -13.81 35.87
C LYS A 71 -24.45 -14.79 36.05
N TRP A 72 -23.22 -14.37 35.77
CA TRP A 72 -22.02 -15.19 35.96
C TRP A 72 -21.52 -15.14 37.42
N ARG A 73 -21.75 -14.01 38.10
CA ARG A 73 -21.41 -13.79 39.52
C ARG A 73 -22.22 -14.66 40.49
N SER A 74 -23.28 -15.34 40.04
CA SER A 74 -24.05 -16.29 40.85
C SER A 74 -23.44 -17.70 40.89
N ILE A 75 -22.27 -17.92 40.27
CA ILE A 75 -21.52 -19.17 40.38
C ILE A 75 -20.57 -19.06 41.58
N ASN A 76 -20.68 -20.05 42.47
CA ASN A 76 -20.24 -20.02 43.85
C ASN A 76 -18.70 -19.95 43.99
N LEU A 77 -18.18 -18.80 44.43
CA LEU A 77 -16.74 -18.56 44.69
C LEU A 77 -16.38 -18.68 46.17
N ASN A 78 -17.20 -19.36 46.98
CA ASN A 78 -17.17 -19.27 48.45
C ASN A 78 -15.93 -19.83 49.17
N GLU A 79 -14.89 -20.30 48.47
CA GLU A 79 -13.69 -20.89 49.11
C GLU A 79 -12.37 -20.10 48.93
N LEU A 80 -12.41 -18.87 48.42
CA LEU A 80 -11.17 -18.06 48.28
C LEU A 80 -11.10 -16.91 49.28
N GLN A 81 -9.98 -16.84 50.02
CA GLN A 81 -9.67 -15.76 50.97
C GLN A 81 -9.71 -14.39 50.27
N GLN A 82 -10.20 -13.39 51.01
CA GLN A 82 -10.53 -12.04 50.51
C GLN A 82 -9.40 -11.35 49.73
N GLU A 83 -8.15 -11.59 50.11
CA GLU A 83 -6.97 -10.97 49.53
C GLU A 83 -6.61 -11.54 48.13
N GLN A 84 -6.80 -12.85 47.94
CA GLN A 84 -6.63 -13.51 46.64
C GLN A 84 -7.72 -13.09 45.65
N ARG A 85 -8.96 -12.87 46.14
CA ARG A 85 -10.05 -12.30 45.32
C ARG A 85 -9.69 -10.92 44.79
N SER A 86 -9.15 -10.01 45.61
CA SER A 86 -8.78 -8.66 45.16
C SER A 86 -7.65 -8.65 44.12
N LYS A 87 -6.64 -9.51 44.28
CA LYS A 87 -5.54 -9.64 43.30
C LYS A 87 -6.03 -10.22 41.97
N ILE A 88 -6.78 -11.31 42.00
CA ILE A 88 -7.32 -11.96 40.81
C ILE A 88 -8.31 -11.04 40.07
N ILE A 89 -9.20 -10.36 40.79
CA ILE A 89 -10.11 -9.38 40.20
C ILE A 89 -9.33 -8.22 39.57
N SER A 90 -8.26 -7.72 40.19
CA SER A 90 -7.44 -6.64 39.60
C SER A 90 -6.68 -7.06 38.34
N ILE A 91 -6.16 -8.30 38.31
CA ILE A 91 -5.43 -8.85 37.16
C ILE A 91 -6.39 -9.12 36.00
N ILE A 92 -7.56 -9.69 36.27
CA ILE A 92 -8.59 -9.96 35.26
C ILE A 92 -9.17 -8.64 34.73
N THR A 93 -9.56 -7.71 35.61
CA THR A 93 -10.15 -6.44 35.18
C THR A 93 -9.19 -5.48 34.50
N ASN A 94 -7.87 -5.51 34.79
CA ASN A 94 -6.92 -4.65 34.08
C ASN A 94 -6.37 -5.34 32.82
N GLY A 95 -6.12 -6.65 32.86
CA GLY A 95 -5.65 -7.43 31.71
C GLY A 95 -6.71 -7.56 30.62
N GLU A 96 -7.94 -7.95 30.97
CA GLU A 96 -9.02 -8.10 29.99
C GLU A 96 -9.47 -6.75 29.44
N LEU A 97 -9.45 -5.69 30.24
CA LEU A 97 -9.89 -4.37 29.81
C LEU A 97 -8.82 -3.66 28.97
N PHE A 98 -7.54 -3.99 29.16
CA PHE A 98 -6.44 -3.62 28.26
C PHE A 98 -6.51 -4.40 26.94
N ILE A 99 -6.77 -5.72 26.99
CA ILE A 99 -6.97 -6.55 25.79
C ILE A 99 -8.20 -6.10 25.01
N ILE A 100 -9.32 -5.81 25.68
CA ILE A 100 -10.55 -5.31 25.06
C ILE A 100 -10.34 -3.89 24.52
N LYS A 101 -9.65 -2.99 25.23
CA LYS A 101 -9.29 -1.67 24.70
C LYS A 101 -8.41 -1.78 23.47
N ASN A 102 -7.38 -2.64 23.47
CA ASN A 102 -6.52 -2.83 22.30
C ASN A 102 -7.26 -3.50 21.14
N LYS A 103 -8.19 -4.44 21.40
CA LYS A 103 -9.07 -5.01 20.37
C LYS A 103 -10.04 -3.98 19.81
N ILE A 104 -10.64 -3.14 20.65
CA ILE A 104 -11.54 -2.07 20.23
C ILE A 104 -10.77 -0.99 19.46
N GLN A 105 -9.56 -0.62 19.91
CA GLN A 105 -8.68 0.32 19.22
C GLN A 105 -8.19 -0.27 17.89
N MET A 106 -7.88 -1.57 17.81
CA MET A 106 -7.60 -2.28 16.56
C MET A 106 -8.80 -2.25 15.61
N ILE A 107 -10.01 -2.53 16.11
CA ILE A 107 -11.25 -2.50 15.31
C ILE A 107 -11.60 -1.07 14.87
N GLN A 108 -11.32 -0.08 15.70
CA GLN A 108 -11.51 1.34 15.39
C GLN A 108 -10.47 1.85 14.38
N ASN A 109 -9.22 1.41 14.49
CA ASN A 109 -8.13 1.80 13.59
C ASN A 109 -8.11 1.00 12.27
N SER A 110 -8.70 -0.20 12.25
CA SER A 110 -8.78 -1.03 11.04
C SER A 110 -9.85 -0.55 10.06
N GLY A 111 -10.84 0.23 10.51
CA GLY A 111 -11.93 0.69 9.65
C GLY A 111 -12.73 -0.45 8.99
N ILE A 112 -12.61 -1.69 9.50
CA ILE A 112 -13.27 -2.86 8.93
C ILE A 112 -14.73 -2.82 9.39
N GLN A 113 -15.57 -2.07 8.67
CA GLN A 113 -16.99 -2.41 8.59
C GLN A 113 -17.03 -3.83 8.00
N GLN A 114 -17.60 -4.79 8.72
CA GLN A 114 -18.02 -6.05 8.11
C GLN A 114 -18.97 -5.70 6.97
N ILE A 115 -18.49 -5.85 5.74
CA ILE A 115 -19.24 -5.58 4.53
C ILE A 115 -20.19 -6.76 4.33
N GLU A 116 -21.42 -6.65 4.84
CA GLU A 116 -22.47 -7.61 4.53
C GLU A 116 -23.09 -7.26 3.18
N PHE A 117 -22.50 -7.78 2.10
CA PHE A 117 -23.17 -7.74 0.80
C PHE A 117 -24.41 -8.63 0.83
N ILE A 118 -25.59 -8.07 0.57
CA ILE A 118 -26.77 -8.87 0.23
C ILE A 118 -26.95 -8.80 -1.28
N ILE A 119 -26.93 -9.96 -1.94
CA ILE A 119 -27.04 -10.06 -3.39
C ILE A 119 -28.29 -10.86 -3.76
N LEU A 120 -29.14 -10.26 -4.59
CA LEU A 120 -30.39 -10.85 -5.06
C LEU A 120 -30.50 -10.68 -6.57
N ILE A 121 -30.80 -11.76 -7.31
CA ILE A 121 -31.08 -11.65 -8.74
C ILE A 121 -32.58 -11.44 -8.92
N LYS A 122 -33.04 -10.20 -9.02
CA LYS A 122 -34.47 -9.83 -8.96
C LYS A 122 -35.28 -10.39 -10.11
N LYS A 123 -34.78 -10.22 -11.33
CA LYS A 123 -35.48 -10.58 -12.56
C LYS A 123 -34.50 -10.94 -13.66
N HIS A 124 -35.04 -11.59 -14.68
CA HIS A 124 -34.35 -11.84 -15.94
C HIS A 124 -35.24 -11.37 -17.09
N TYR A 125 -34.63 -10.91 -18.18
CA TYR A 125 -35.36 -10.49 -19.38
C TYR A 125 -34.47 -10.62 -20.62
N PRO A 126 -35.05 -10.77 -21.82
CA PRO A 126 -34.30 -10.72 -23.06
C PRO A 126 -33.70 -9.33 -23.27
N SER A 127 -32.48 -9.27 -23.79
CA SER A 127 -31.79 -8.03 -24.15
C SER A 127 -32.56 -7.34 -25.29
N LEU A 128 -32.75 -6.02 -25.19
CA LEU A 128 -33.42 -5.21 -26.22
C LEU A 128 -32.70 -5.33 -27.57
N ASP A 129 -31.37 -5.35 -27.55
CA ASP A 129 -30.55 -5.44 -28.77
C ASP A 129 -30.48 -6.85 -29.38
N ASN A 130 -30.82 -7.89 -28.60
CA ASN A 130 -30.71 -9.27 -29.05
C ASN A 130 -31.59 -10.18 -28.18
N GLU A 131 -32.76 -10.54 -28.70
CA GLU A 131 -33.75 -11.39 -28.00
C GLU A 131 -33.18 -12.75 -27.55
N LYS A 132 -32.06 -13.21 -28.13
CA LYS A 132 -31.40 -14.46 -27.75
C LYS A 132 -30.53 -14.35 -26.49
N VAL A 133 -30.30 -13.13 -25.98
CA VAL A 133 -29.44 -12.88 -24.82
C VAL A 133 -30.30 -12.60 -23.59
N THR A 134 -30.21 -13.45 -22.57
CA THR A 134 -30.85 -13.19 -21.27
C THR A 134 -29.93 -12.36 -20.38
N LEU A 135 -30.45 -11.23 -19.88
CA LEU A 135 -29.83 -10.41 -18.84
C LEU A 135 -30.41 -10.77 -17.46
N TYR A 136 -29.57 -10.70 -16.44
CA TYR A 136 -29.92 -10.91 -15.05
C TYR A 136 -29.70 -9.59 -14.30
N GLU A 137 -30.75 -9.05 -13.69
CA GLU A 137 -30.66 -7.85 -12.85
C GLU A 137 -30.27 -8.28 -11.44
N ILE A 138 -29.08 -7.87 -11.01
CA ILE A 138 -28.52 -8.17 -9.70
C ILE A 138 -28.66 -6.92 -8.83
N GLU A 139 -29.40 -7.01 -7.74
CA GLU A 139 -29.47 -5.98 -6.71
C GLU A 139 -28.43 -6.28 -5.63
N ILE A 140 -27.54 -5.32 -5.38
CA ILE A 140 -26.50 -5.39 -4.35
C ILE A 140 -26.82 -4.37 -3.26
N ILE A 141 -26.80 -4.84 -2.01
CA ILE A 141 -26.97 -4.03 -0.82
C ILE A 141 -25.67 -4.09 -0.02
N ASP A 142 -25.08 -2.94 0.27
CA ASP A 142 -23.86 -2.76 1.08
C ASP A 142 -24.14 -1.70 2.14
N GLY A 143 -24.51 -2.15 3.34
CA GLY A 143 -25.00 -1.29 4.41
C GLY A 143 -26.23 -0.48 3.95
N ASP A 144 -26.11 0.85 3.95
CA ASP A 144 -27.17 1.77 3.53
C ASP A 144 -27.22 1.99 2.01
N LYS A 145 -26.27 1.44 1.24
CA LYS A 145 -26.18 1.64 -0.22
C LYS A 145 -26.85 0.49 -0.94
N VAL A 146 -27.69 0.82 -1.92
CA VAL A 146 -28.33 -0.15 -2.81
C VAL A 146 -28.10 0.27 -4.25
N TRP A 147 -27.64 -0.64 -5.08
CA TRP A 147 -27.55 -0.42 -6.53
C TRP A 147 -27.85 -1.70 -7.29
N ARG A 148 -28.04 -1.55 -8.60
CA ARG A 148 -28.36 -2.65 -9.50
C ARG A 148 -27.37 -2.71 -10.63
N VAL A 149 -27.01 -3.93 -11.03
CA VAL A 149 -26.18 -4.19 -12.19
C VAL A 149 -26.81 -5.27 -13.04
N GLU A 150 -26.64 -5.15 -14.34
CA GLU A 150 -27.15 -6.11 -15.30
C GLU A 150 -26.00 -6.95 -15.83
N LYS A 151 -26.14 -8.27 -15.78
CA LYS A 151 -25.11 -9.20 -16.27
C LYS A 151 -25.71 -10.29 -17.14
N ARG A 152 -24.96 -10.71 -18.16
CA ARG A 152 -25.26 -11.94 -18.93
C ARG A 152 -24.49 -13.13 -18.37
N PHE A 153 -24.97 -14.35 -18.60
CA PHE A 153 -24.29 -15.58 -18.13
C PHE A 153 -22.81 -15.66 -18.52
N LYS A 154 -22.44 -15.20 -19.73
CA LYS A 154 -21.04 -15.16 -20.17
C LYS A 154 -20.14 -14.33 -19.24
N GLN A 155 -20.66 -13.26 -18.64
CA GLN A 155 -19.90 -12.45 -17.67
C GLN A 155 -19.73 -13.17 -16.34
N PHE A 156 -20.69 -13.99 -15.91
CA PHE A 156 -20.49 -14.88 -14.75
C PHE A 156 -19.42 -15.95 -15.04
N LYS A 157 -19.40 -16.50 -16.27
CA LYS A 157 -18.35 -17.44 -16.68
C LYS A 157 -16.97 -16.77 -16.69
N GLN A 158 -16.87 -15.54 -17.17
CA GLN A 158 -15.65 -14.73 -17.13
C GLN A 158 -15.24 -14.39 -15.69
N LEU A 159 -16.19 -14.02 -14.83
CA LEU A 159 -15.95 -13.82 -13.40
C LEU A 159 -15.38 -15.10 -12.79
N ASN A 160 -16.07 -16.23 -12.97
CA ASN A 160 -15.64 -17.52 -12.41
C ASN A 160 -14.26 -17.93 -12.91
N GLN A 161 -14.00 -17.77 -14.21
CA GLN A 161 -12.69 -18.07 -14.80
C GLN A 161 -11.60 -17.19 -14.18
N ARG A 162 -11.79 -15.85 -14.20
CA ARG A 162 -10.84 -14.91 -13.59
C ARG A 162 -10.63 -15.29 -12.15
N LEU A 163 -11.68 -15.36 -11.34
CA LEU A 163 -11.57 -15.77 -9.95
C LEU A 163 -10.83 -17.11 -9.82
N SER A 164 -11.09 -18.13 -10.65
CA SER A 164 -10.42 -19.45 -10.55
C SER A 164 -8.92 -19.40 -10.82
N GLU A 165 -8.48 -18.49 -11.69
CA GLU A 165 -7.06 -18.20 -11.87
C GLU A 165 -6.44 -17.67 -10.56
N TYR A 166 -7.20 -16.85 -9.81
CA TYR A 166 -6.78 -16.16 -8.58
C TYR A 166 -7.17 -16.80 -7.25
N PHE A 167 -8.06 -17.78 -7.18
CA PHE A 167 -8.51 -18.38 -5.91
C PHE A 167 -8.54 -19.92 -6.00
N GLY A 168 -8.24 -20.50 -7.17
CA GLY A 168 -8.17 -21.95 -7.37
C GLY A 168 -9.51 -22.64 -7.09
N ASP A 169 -9.44 -23.80 -6.45
CA ASP A 169 -10.59 -24.67 -6.20
C ASP A 169 -11.49 -24.18 -5.04
N THR A 170 -11.13 -23.08 -4.37
CA THR A 170 -11.93 -22.50 -3.27
C THR A 170 -13.20 -21.79 -3.74
N ILE A 171 -13.44 -21.75 -5.05
CA ILE A 171 -14.57 -21.04 -5.65
C ILE A 171 -15.73 -22.02 -5.84
N PRO A 172 -16.96 -21.62 -5.50
CA PRO A 172 -18.13 -22.45 -5.73
C PRO A 172 -18.29 -22.80 -7.21
N LEU A 173 -18.87 -23.98 -7.48
CA LEU A 173 -19.10 -24.41 -8.85
C LEU A 173 -20.13 -23.50 -9.53
N LEU A 174 -19.75 -22.93 -10.68
CA LEU A 174 -20.67 -22.17 -11.50
C LEU A 174 -21.76 -23.11 -12.06
N PRO A 175 -23.05 -22.75 -11.98
CA PRO A 175 -24.12 -23.56 -12.54
C PRO A 175 -23.88 -23.83 -14.04
N LYS A 176 -24.09 -25.09 -14.45
CA LYS A 176 -23.80 -25.53 -15.81
C LYS A 176 -24.60 -24.73 -16.83
N GLN A 177 -23.95 -24.42 -17.96
CA GLN A 177 -24.66 -23.91 -19.12
C GLN A 177 -25.48 -25.06 -19.70
N THR A 178 -26.81 -25.03 -19.55
CA THR A 178 -27.69 -25.96 -20.27
C THR A 178 -27.48 -25.74 -21.76
N TYR A 179 -26.85 -26.70 -22.42
CA TYR A 179 -26.65 -26.71 -23.87
C TYR A 179 -27.95 -27.18 -24.51
N THR A 180 -28.97 -26.32 -24.49
CA THR A 180 -30.04 -26.45 -25.47
C THR A 180 -29.43 -26.08 -26.83
N THR A 181 -29.51 -27.01 -27.79
CA THR A 181 -29.04 -26.81 -29.16
C THR A 181 -29.57 -25.47 -29.69
N PHE A 182 -28.80 -24.78 -30.54
CA PHE A 182 -29.12 -23.46 -31.10
C PHE A 182 -30.52 -23.32 -31.74
N ILE A 183 -31.24 -24.42 -31.89
CA ILE A 183 -32.54 -24.59 -32.53
C ILE A 183 -33.70 -24.45 -31.52
N VAL A 184 -33.51 -24.78 -30.24
CA VAL A 184 -34.60 -24.79 -29.25
C VAL A 184 -34.49 -23.59 -28.32
N LYS A 185 -35.49 -22.70 -28.37
CA LYS A 185 -35.64 -21.57 -27.43
C LYS A 185 -35.69 -22.13 -26.01
N LYS A 186 -34.84 -21.62 -25.11
CA LYS A 186 -34.80 -22.08 -23.71
C LYS A 186 -36.17 -21.95 -23.07
N THR A 187 -36.58 -22.97 -22.32
CA THR A 187 -37.83 -22.91 -21.56
C THR A 187 -37.70 -21.90 -20.43
N GLU A 188 -38.80 -21.26 -20.06
CA GLU A 188 -38.82 -20.29 -18.96
C GLU A 188 -38.34 -20.91 -17.64
N GLN A 189 -38.69 -22.18 -17.41
CA GLN A 189 -38.25 -22.96 -16.25
C GLN A 189 -36.72 -23.10 -16.17
N GLU A 190 -36.03 -23.43 -17.28
CA GLU A 190 -34.57 -23.51 -17.31
C GLU A 190 -33.91 -22.16 -16.98
N ILE A 191 -34.52 -21.05 -17.38
CA ILE A 191 -34.00 -19.71 -17.09
C ILE A 191 -34.19 -19.38 -15.60
N ILE A 192 -35.33 -19.75 -15.02
CA ILE A 192 -35.61 -19.60 -13.58
C ILE A 192 -34.64 -20.44 -12.73
N GLU A 193 -34.40 -21.69 -13.11
CA GLU A 193 -33.43 -22.56 -12.43
C GLU A 193 -32.01 -22.00 -12.51
N ARG A 194 -31.60 -21.53 -13.70
CA ARG A 194 -30.29 -20.90 -13.86
C ARG A 194 -30.17 -19.63 -13.03
N ARG A 195 -31.22 -18.79 -12.96
CA ARG A 195 -31.25 -17.61 -12.09
C ARG A 195 -31.00 -17.99 -10.63
N LYS A 196 -31.71 -18.98 -10.11
CA LYS A 196 -31.54 -19.47 -8.73
C LYS A 196 -30.11 -19.99 -8.50
N GLY A 197 -29.57 -20.77 -9.43
CA GLY A 197 -28.19 -21.27 -9.34
C GLY A 197 -27.13 -20.17 -9.36
N LEU A 198 -27.33 -19.11 -10.15
CA LEU A 198 -26.42 -17.96 -10.17
C LEU A 198 -26.49 -17.14 -8.89
N GLU A 199 -27.69 -16.99 -8.31
CA GLU A 199 -27.88 -16.31 -7.03
C GLU A 199 -27.18 -17.07 -5.90
N GLU A 200 -27.33 -18.40 -5.87
CA GLU A 200 -26.67 -19.26 -4.89
C GLU A 200 -25.14 -19.23 -5.05
N TYR A 201 -24.65 -19.26 -6.29
CA TYR A 201 -23.23 -19.06 -6.59
C TYR A 201 -22.69 -17.74 -6.02
N LEU A 202 -23.39 -16.63 -6.23
CA LEU A 202 -22.99 -15.32 -5.67
C LEU A 202 -23.07 -15.31 -4.14
N LYS A 203 -24.09 -15.93 -3.54
CA LYS A 203 -24.20 -16.08 -2.07
C LYS A 203 -23.04 -16.85 -1.48
N GLN A 204 -22.55 -17.89 -2.14
CA GLN A 204 -21.37 -18.62 -1.70
C GLN A 204 -20.09 -17.82 -1.90
N ILE A 205 -19.97 -17.04 -2.98
CA ILE A 205 -18.84 -16.13 -3.19
C ILE A 205 -18.74 -15.08 -2.08
N ILE A 206 -19.85 -14.47 -1.66
CA ILE A 206 -19.83 -13.43 -0.63
C ILE A 206 -19.47 -13.93 0.76
N GLN A 207 -19.54 -15.25 1.01
CA GLN A 207 -19.07 -15.84 2.27
C GLN A 207 -17.54 -15.82 2.39
N ASN A 208 -16.82 -15.67 1.27
CA ASN A 208 -15.37 -15.58 1.27
C ASN A 208 -14.92 -14.11 1.22
N GLU A 209 -14.51 -13.59 2.39
CA GLU A 209 -14.08 -12.20 2.56
C GLU A 209 -12.95 -11.77 1.61
N GLN A 210 -12.06 -12.70 1.21
CA GLN A 210 -10.97 -12.39 0.27
C GLN A 210 -11.50 -12.15 -1.14
N ILE A 211 -12.47 -12.96 -1.59
CA ILE A 211 -13.09 -12.79 -2.91
C ILE A 211 -13.89 -11.50 -2.95
N VAL A 212 -14.66 -11.23 -1.89
CA VAL A 212 -15.45 -10.00 -1.73
C VAL A 212 -14.57 -8.75 -1.83
N ASN A 213 -13.40 -8.79 -1.21
CA ASN A 213 -12.47 -7.67 -1.22
C ASN A 213 -11.68 -7.53 -2.53
N SER A 214 -11.67 -8.56 -3.38
CA SER A 214 -10.95 -8.56 -4.65
C SER A 214 -11.47 -7.52 -5.64
N ILE A 215 -10.54 -6.95 -6.42
CA ILE A 215 -10.85 -6.04 -7.54
C ILE A 215 -11.81 -6.70 -8.54
N ILE A 216 -11.61 -7.99 -8.83
CA ILE A 216 -12.35 -8.71 -9.86
C ILE A 216 -13.83 -8.78 -9.50
N PHE A 217 -14.14 -9.09 -8.24
CA PHE A 217 -15.51 -9.13 -7.75
C PHE A 217 -16.11 -7.72 -7.67
N LYS A 218 -15.37 -6.75 -7.13
CA LYS A 218 -15.82 -5.34 -7.04
C LYS A 218 -16.09 -4.71 -8.41
N GLU A 219 -15.27 -5.04 -9.42
CA GLU A 219 -15.46 -4.68 -10.83
C GLU A 219 -16.72 -5.35 -11.40
N PHE A 220 -16.91 -6.64 -11.13
CA PHE A 220 -18.10 -7.37 -11.57
C PHE A 220 -19.38 -6.75 -11.02
N ILE A 221 -19.45 -6.49 -9.71
CA ILE A 221 -20.63 -5.86 -9.09
C ILE A 221 -20.71 -4.34 -9.35
N GLN A 222 -19.75 -3.74 -10.06
CA GLN A 222 -19.65 -2.29 -10.31
C GLN A 222 -19.84 -1.48 -9.03
N SER A 223 -19.14 -1.87 -7.96
CA SER A 223 -19.32 -1.26 -6.65
C SER A 223 -19.10 0.26 -6.73
N PRO A 224 -20.03 1.10 -6.23
CA PRO A 224 -19.90 2.56 -6.31
C PRO A 224 -18.78 3.11 -5.42
N SER A 225 -18.33 2.34 -4.41
CA SER A 225 -17.12 2.65 -3.64
C SER A 225 -15.84 2.25 -4.39
N PHE A 226 -15.94 1.33 -5.36
CA PHE A 226 -14.82 0.87 -6.15
C PHE A 226 -14.64 1.75 -7.39
N LYS A 227 -13.66 2.64 -7.35
CA LYS A 227 -13.14 3.25 -8.56
C LYS A 227 -12.13 2.28 -9.13
N ILE A 228 -12.41 1.74 -10.33
CA ILE A 228 -11.38 1.01 -11.09
C ILE A 228 -10.16 1.93 -11.12
N PRO A 229 -8.98 1.48 -10.66
CA PRO A 229 -7.75 2.23 -10.86
C PRO A 229 -7.66 2.52 -12.34
N LYS A 230 -7.77 3.79 -12.72
CA LYS A 230 -7.80 4.20 -14.14
C LYS A 230 -6.54 3.76 -14.90
N LEU A 231 -5.48 3.38 -14.17
CA LEU A 231 -4.37 2.63 -14.70
C LEU A 231 -4.70 1.13 -14.77
N GLN A 232 -5.55 0.73 -15.73
CA GLN A 232 -5.35 -0.57 -16.36
C GLN A 232 -4.09 -0.47 -17.20
N LEU A 233 -2.94 -0.62 -16.56
CA LEU A 233 -1.72 -1.02 -17.25
C LEU A 233 -1.95 -2.45 -17.71
N ASP A 234 -1.87 -2.68 -19.02
CA ASP A 234 -1.73 -4.03 -19.54
C ASP A 234 -0.60 -4.73 -18.77
N SER A 235 -0.77 -6.03 -18.48
CA SER A 235 0.03 -6.83 -17.52
C SER A 235 1.55 -6.70 -17.68
N VAL A 236 2.02 -6.23 -18.84
CA VAL A 236 3.39 -5.83 -19.10
C VAL A 236 3.39 -4.56 -19.97
N ARG A 237 4.06 -3.50 -19.51
CA ARG A 237 4.39 -2.33 -20.33
C ARG A 237 5.88 -2.30 -20.63
N THR A 238 6.26 -2.07 -21.88
CA THR A 238 7.65 -1.94 -22.32
C THR A 238 8.01 -0.48 -22.63
N PHE A 239 9.28 -0.13 -22.45
CA PHE A 239 9.83 1.21 -22.65
C PHE A 239 11.08 1.16 -23.53
N ASP A 240 11.51 2.33 -24.03
CA ASP A 240 12.68 2.44 -24.91
C ASP A 240 14.01 2.21 -24.16
N LEU A 241 14.03 2.61 -22.88
CA LEU A 241 15.16 2.56 -21.98
C LEU A 241 14.84 1.70 -20.74
N GLY A 242 15.86 1.33 -19.98
CA GLY A 242 15.67 0.54 -18.76
C GLY A 242 14.93 1.35 -17.70
N LEU A 243 14.02 0.71 -16.98
CA LEU A 243 13.26 1.35 -15.90
C LEU A 243 14.14 1.45 -14.66
N ARG A 244 14.32 2.66 -14.11
CA ARG A 244 15.09 2.92 -12.88
C ARG A 244 14.23 2.98 -11.64
N ASP A 245 13.18 3.78 -11.70
CA ASP A 245 12.27 4.05 -10.59
C ASP A 245 10.89 4.38 -11.15
N PHE A 246 9.86 4.24 -10.34
CA PHE A 246 8.51 4.66 -10.69
C PHE A 246 7.72 5.04 -9.44
N TYR A 247 6.69 5.85 -9.63
CA TYR A 247 5.82 6.29 -8.54
C TYR A 247 4.40 6.53 -9.02
N PHE A 248 3.44 6.07 -8.23
CA PHE A 248 2.02 6.31 -8.46
C PHE A 248 1.57 7.52 -7.66
N TYR A 249 0.96 8.49 -8.33
CA TYR A 249 0.36 9.66 -7.71
C TYR A 249 -1.06 9.84 -8.22
N GLU A 250 -2.04 9.43 -7.41
CA GLU A 250 -3.44 9.35 -7.79
C GLU A 250 -3.64 8.49 -9.06
N ASP A 251 -4.03 9.08 -10.20
CA ASP A 251 -4.19 8.42 -11.50
C ASP A 251 -3.03 8.67 -12.48
N ALA A 252 -1.92 9.24 -11.99
CA ALA A 252 -0.70 9.41 -12.76
C ALA A 252 0.36 8.38 -12.35
N LEU A 253 1.09 7.88 -13.35
CA LEU A 253 2.30 7.10 -13.19
C LEU A 253 3.49 7.93 -13.67
N PHE A 254 4.43 8.17 -12.77
CA PHE A 254 5.73 8.72 -13.09
C PHE A 254 6.72 7.57 -13.31
N VAL A 255 7.35 7.51 -14.47
CA VAL A 255 8.33 6.48 -14.82
C VAL A 255 9.68 7.11 -15.11
N LEU A 256 10.70 6.70 -14.36
CA LEU A 256 12.06 7.13 -14.57
C LEU A 256 12.81 6.10 -15.41
N LEU A 257 13.28 6.54 -16.56
CA LEU A 257 13.91 5.70 -17.58
C LEU A 257 15.37 6.11 -17.77
N SER A 258 16.24 5.15 -18.09
CA SER A 258 17.66 5.43 -18.27
C SER A 258 18.41 4.46 -19.17
N GLU A 259 19.46 4.95 -19.81
CA GLU A 259 20.45 4.12 -20.48
C GLU A 259 21.25 3.31 -19.45
N MET A 260 21.07 2.00 -19.48
CA MET A 260 21.63 1.08 -18.48
C MET A 260 23.01 0.56 -18.88
N SER A 261 23.35 0.59 -20.17
CA SER A 261 24.62 0.11 -20.70
C SER A 261 25.72 1.15 -20.45
N PRO A 262 26.79 0.82 -19.68
CA PRO A 262 27.92 1.72 -19.48
C PRO A 262 28.56 2.17 -20.80
N LEU A 263 28.62 1.29 -21.80
CA LEU A 263 29.18 1.58 -23.13
C LEU A 263 28.30 2.58 -23.90
N ASN A 264 26.97 2.39 -23.88
CA ASN A 264 26.06 3.33 -24.52
C ASN A 264 26.07 4.69 -23.84
N ARG A 265 26.26 4.73 -22.51
CA ARG A 265 26.45 5.98 -21.77
C ARG A 265 27.73 6.68 -22.19
N ALA A 266 28.86 5.97 -22.19
CA ALA A 266 30.15 6.54 -22.61
C ALA A 266 30.10 7.10 -24.04
N THR A 267 29.53 6.35 -24.99
CA THR A 267 29.38 6.80 -26.37
C THR A 267 28.42 7.99 -26.51
N THR A 268 27.32 8.01 -25.75
CA THR A 268 26.39 9.15 -25.74
C THR A 268 27.03 10.38 -25.10
N SER A 269 27.76 10.22 -24.00
CA SER A 269 28.53 11.30 -23.38
C SER A 269 29.56 11.86 -24.35
N LEU A 270 30.32 11.02 -25.07
CA LEU A 270 31.27 11.47 -26.09
C LEU A 270 30.60 12.25 -27.23
N LYS A 271 29.41 11.81 -27.67
CA LYS A 271 28.62 12.52 -28.69
C LYS A 271 28.10 13.87 -28.21
N ASN A 272 27.92 14.03 -26.90
CA ASN A 272 27.44 15.26 -26.29
C ASN A 272 28.60 16.22 -25.89
N ILE A 273 29.87 15.82 -26.05
CA ILE A 273 31.01 16.70 -25.80
C ILE A 273 31.06 17.76 -26.91
N LYS A 274 30.94 19.03 -26.52
CA LYS A 274 31.22 20.17 -27.40
C LYS A 274 32.74 20.31 -27.54
N PHE A 275 33.26 20.09 -28.73
CA PHE A 275 34.65 20.40 -29.01
C PHE A 275 34.84 21.90 -29.23
N PRO A 276 35.99 22.50 -28.86
CA PRO A 276 36.22 23.94 -28.95
C PRO A 276 36.02 24.55 -30.36
N TRP A 277 36.20 23.76 -31.41
CA TRP A 277 36.09 24.17 -32.82
C TRP A 277 34.71 23.90 -33.44
N GLN A 278 33.76 23.33 -32.70
CA GLN A 278 32.42 23.07 -33.21
C GLN A 278 31.47 24.23 -32.87
N GLU A 279 30.57 24.53 -33.81
CA GLU A 279 29.42 25.41 -33.54
C GLU A 279 28.58 24.84 -32.38
N GLU A 280 27.75 25.70 -31.78
CA GLU A 280 26.86 25.25 -30.71
C GLU A 280 25.96 24.11 -31.18
N ILE A 281 26.14 22.94 -30.56
CA ILE A 281 25.27 21.80 -30.78
C ILE A 281 23.88 22.25 -30.35
N GLU A 282 22.96 22.33 -31.32
CA GLU A 282 21.57 22.64 -31.03
C GLU A 282 21.05 21.70 -29.93
N ALA A 283 20.32 22.24 -28.94
CA ALA A 283 19.77 21.43 -27.84
C ALA A 283 18.87 20.27 -28.31
N SER A 284 18.35 20.35 -29.54
CA SER A 284 17.61 19.30 -30.25
C SER A 284 18.45 18.06 -30.53
N ASN A 285 19.77 18.22 -30.73
CA ASN A 285 20.71 17.18 -31.15
C ASN A 285 21.37 16.44 -29.99
N ILE A 286 21.29 16.98 -28.77
CA ILE A 286 21.82 16.31 -27.58
C ILE A 286 21.02 15.03 -27.33
N LYS A 287 21.71 13.88 -27.36
CA LYS A 287 21.07 12.60 -27.10
C LYS A 287 20.92 12.43 -25.58
N PRO A 288 19.69 12.30 -25.06
CA PRO A 288 19.47 12.19 -23.63
C PRO A 288 19.91 10.81 -23.10
N LEU A 289 20.39 10.79 -21.86
CA LEU A 289 20.75 9.58 -21.12
C LEU A 289 19.58 8.98 -20.32
N GLY A 290 18.48 9.70 -20.20
CA GLY A 290 17.26 9.22 -19.58
C GLY A 290 16.08 10.16 -19.70
N TYR A 291 14.95 9.69 -19.19
CA TYR A 291 13.68 10.41 -19.24
C TYR A 291 12.94 10.29 -17.91
N LEU A 292 12.15 11.30 -17.58
CA LEU A 292 11.02 11.17 -16.67
C LEU A 292 9.74 11.32 -17.48
N ASP A 293 8.96 10.25 -17.54
CA ASP A 293 7.67 10.21 -18.21
C ASP A 293 6.56 10.36 -17.18
N CYS A 294 5.57 11.22 -17.48
CA CYS A 294 4.31 11.26 -16.77
C CYS A 294 3.22 10.66 -17.64
N MET A 295 2.51 9.67 -17.11
CA MET A 295 1.50 8.92 -17.85
C MET A 295 0.19 8.92 -17.08
N ILE A 296 -0.94 8.99 -17.79
CA ILE A 296 -2.27 8.77 -17.22
C ILE A 296 -2.92 7.66 -18.07
N GLY A 297 -3.07 6.48 -17.47
CA GLY A 297 -3.43 5.27 -18.22
C GLY A 297 -2.40 4.96 -19.33
N PRO A 298 -2.86 4.69 -20.57
CA PRO A 298 -1.96 4.41 -21.68
C PRO A 298 -1.30 5.68 -22.25
N GLN A 299 -1.84 6.87 -21.98
CA GLN A 299 -1.39 8.11 -22.59
C GLN A 299 -0.17 8.70 -21.86
N MET A 300 0.87 9.02 -22.63
CA MET A 300 1.98 9.85 -22.18
C MET A 300 1.53 11.32 -22.21
N ILE A 301 1.62 11.99 -21.06
CA ILE A 301 1.17 13.38 -20.89
C ILE A 301 2.31 14.34 -21.18
N TRP A 302 3.48 14.09 -20.60
CA TRP A 302 4.70 14.85 -20.85
C TRP A 302 5.93 13.99 -20.58
N ARG A 303 7.07 14.43 -21.12
CA ARG A 303 8.38 13.78 -20.98
C ARG A 303 9.45 14.84 -20.71
N LYS A 304 10.21 14.69 -19.63
CA LYS A 304 11.42 15.48 -19.34
C LYS A 304 12.65 14.67 -19.72
N LYS A 305 13.52 15.26 -20.54
CA LYS A 305 14.81 14.68 -20.96
C LYS A 305 15.91 15.04 -19.96
N TYR A 306 16.87 14.13 -19.78
CA TYR A 306 18.06 14.36 -18.97
C TYR A 306 19.34 14.00 -19.73
N ASP A 307 20.35 14.86 -19.63
CA ASP A 307 21.66 14.66 -20.26
C ASP A 307 22.61 13.83 -19.37
N SER A 308 22.26 13.68 -18.10
CA SER A 308 22.87 12.77 -17.12
C SER A 308 21.88 11.66 -16.77
N GLN A 309 22.36 10.49 -16.34
CA GLN A 309 21.49 9.38 -16.03
C GLN A 309 20.63 9.70 -14.80
N PRO A 310 19.29 9.72 -14.90
CA PRO A 310 18.44 9.82 -13.73
C PRO A 310 18.46 8.50 -12.94
N ILE A 311 18.48 8.58 -11.62
CA ILE A 311 18.76 7.40 -10.77
C ILE A 311 17.56 7.00 -9.94
N LEU A 312 16.90 7.98 -9.34
CA LEU A 312 15.75 7.79 -8.46
C LEU A 312 14.87 9.03 -8.46
N LEU A 313 13.64 8.85 -8.03
CA LEU A 313 12.67 9.94 -7.93
C LEU A 313 12.03 9.99 -6.53
N SER A 314 11.59 11.18 -6.12
CA SER A 314 10.74 11.40 -4.95
C SER A 314 9.60 12.33 -5.34
N VAL A 315 8.35 11.92 -5.10
CA VAL A 315 7.15 12.70 -5.46
C VAL A 315 6.39 13.05 -4.19
N ILE A 316 6.11 14.34 -4.00
CA ILE A 316 5.29 14.84 -2.90
C ILE A 316 4.42 15.97 -3.40
N LYS A 317 3.11 15.75 -3.36
CA LYS A 317 2.09 16.68 -3.87
C LYS A 317 2.43 17.05 -5.33
N ASP A 318 2.58 18.35 -5.58
CA ASP A 318 2.88 18.95 -6.88
C ASP A 318 4.38 19.05 -7.19
N ASN A 319 5.23 18.37 -6.42
CA ASN A 319 6.69 18.41 -6.59
C ASN A 319 7.24 17.03 -6.91
N ILE A 320 8.17 16.98 -7.86
CA ILE A 320 8.97 15.79 -8.18
C ILE A 320 10.43 16.18 -8.07
N LEU A 321 11.19 15.42 -7.28
CA LEU A 321 12.64 15.47 -7.28
C LEU A 321 13.19 14.29 -8.06
N VAL A 322 14.19 14.55 -8.90
CA VAL A 322 14.93 13.52 -9.63
C VAL A 322 16.42 13.66 -9.31
N GLY A 323 17.01 12.61 -8.77
CA GLY A 323 18.44 12.55 -8.48
C GLY A 323 19.21 12.01 -9.67
N LEU A 324 20.24 12.72 -10.11
CA LEU A 324 21.04 12.37 -11.27
C LEU A 324 22.37 11.70 -10.89
N ASP A 325 23.05 11.10 -11.86
CA ASP A 325 24.30 10.38 -11.64
C ASP A 325 25.53 11.29 -11.49
N ASN A 326 25.41 12.56 -11.84
CA ASN A 326 26.43 13.61 -11.68
C ASN A 326 26.27 14.44 -10.38
N GLY A 327 25.31 14.10 -9.51
CA GLY A 327 25.08 14.81 -8.24
C GLY A 327 24.15 16.02 -8.32
N ILE A 328 23.56 16.29 -9.49
CA ILE A 328 22.48 17.25 -9.65
C ILE A 328 21.16 16.64 -9.14
N ILE A 329 20.35 17.47 -8.51
CA ILE A 329 18.95 17.18 -8.18
C ILE A 329 18.08 18.10 -9.03
N ASN A 330 17.29 17.52 -9.93
CA ASN A 330 16.30 18.27 -10.69
C ASN A 330 14.97 18.32 -9.92
N HIS A 331 14.46 19.52 -9.68
CA HIS A 331 13.19 19.78 -9.02
C HIS A 331 12.17 20.27 -10.03
N LEU A 332 11.12 19.49 -10.20
CA LEU A 332 10.01 19.75 -11.09
C LEU A 332 8.78 20.12 -10.28
N GLN A 333 8.10 21.19 -10.67
CA GLN A 333 6.77 21.52 -10.15
C GLN A 333 5.75 21.31 -11.25
N PHE A 334 4.60 20.73 -10.92
CA PHE A 334 3.53 20.48 -11.87
C PHE A 334 2.18 20.92 -11.31
N LYS A 335 1.24 21.27 -12.19
CA LYS A 335 -0.15 21.58 -11.80
C LYS A 335 -1.10 20.55 -12.37
N ALA A 336 -1.92 19.96 -11.50
CA ALA A 336 -2.99 19.03 -11.89
C ALA A 336 -2.51 17.92 -12.83
N LYS A 337 -1.27 17.45 -12.65
CA LYS A 337 -0.57 16.38 -13.40
C LYS A 337 -0.32 16.62 -14.89
N LYS A 338 -0.95 17.63 -15.49
CA LYS A 338 -0.92 17.86 -16.95
C LYS A 338 0.16 18.81 -17.42
N HIS A 339 0.50 19.79 -16.59
CA HIS A 339 1.41 20.86 -17.01
C HIS A 339 2.61 20.90 -16.07
N LEU A 340 3.79 20.65 -16.63
CA LEU A 340 5.05 20.97 -15.99
C LEU A 340 5.17 22.49 -15.93
N LEU A 341 5.25 23.03 -14.71
CA LEU A 341 5.33 24.47 -14.45
C LEU A 341 6.76 24.97 -14.48
N SER A 342 7.66 24.26 -13.80
CA SER A 342 9.05 24.68 -13.63
C SER A 342 9.98 23.47 -13.50
N SER A 343 11.25 23.69 -13.81
CA SER A 343 12.32 22.69 -13.72
C SER A 343 13.58 23.42 -13.29
N ASN A 344 14.03 23.16 -12.06
CA ASN A 344 15.21 23.80 -11.47
C ASN A 344 16.26 22.75 -11.13
N ASP A 345 17.51 23.02 -11.46
CA ASP A 345 18.64 22.13 -11.15
C ASP A 345 19.40 22.64 -9.93
N TYR A 346 19.63 21.76 -8.97
CA TYR A 346 20.45 22.02 -7.79
C TYR A 346 21.69 21.13 -7.81
N GLN A 347 22.86 21.72 -8.01
CA GLN A 347 24.13 21.03 -7.78
C GLN A 347 24.33 20.88 -6.26
N GLN A 348 24.03 19.69 -5.73
CA GLN A 348 24.13 19.42 -4.29
C GLN A 348 25.29 18.49 -3.96
N HIS A 349 25.59 17.54 -4.85
CA HIS A 349 26.61 16.52 -4.68
C HIS A 349 27.61 16.51 -5.84
N THR A 350 28.75 15.84 -5.66
CA THR A 350 29.77 15.67 -6.71
C THR A 350 29.72 14.28 -7.36
N SER A 351 28.83 13.42 -6.87
CA SER A 351 28.63 12.07 -7.38
C SER A 351 27.16 11.68 -7.34
N ARG A 352 26.88 10.49 -7.85
CA ARG A 352 25.54 9.92 -8.01
C ARG A 352 24.69 10.05 -6.75
N ILE A 353 23.51 10.64 -6.92
CA ILE A 353 22.46 10.67 -5.89
C ILE A 353 21.90 9.26 -5.67
N MET A 354 21.87 8.81 -4.42
CA MET A 354 21.48 7.46 -4.02
C MET A 354 20.22 7.41 -3.16
N GLY A 355 19.80 8.55 -2.59
CA GLY A 355 18.51 8.69 -1.94
C GLY A 355 18.07 10.14 -1.88
N LEU A 356 16.77 10.37 -1.98
CA LEU A 356 16.14 11.69 -1.94
C LEU A 356 14.85 11.65 -1.14
N HIS A 357 14.59 12.72 -0.41
CA HIS A 357 13.30 13.00 0.19
C HIS A 357 13.07 14.51 0.23
N PHE A 358 11.81 14.92 0.09
CA PHE A 358 11.40 16.31 0.17
C PHE A 358 10.52 16.47 1.41
N TYR A 359 10.74 17.46 2.26
CA TYR A 359 9.81 17.72 3.36
C TYR A 359 9.82 19.20 3.71
N GLY A 360 8.63 19.80 3.74
CA GLY A 360 8.46 21.25 3.86
C GLY A 360 9.15 21.97 2.69
N GLU A 361 10.28 22.61 2.98
CA GLU A 361 11.12 23.35 2.00
C GLU A 361 12.50 22.73 1.84
N ASN A 362 12.72 21.56 2.44
CA ASN A 362 14.04 20.94 2.56
C ASN A 362 14.15 19.75 1.62
N ILE A 363 15.27 19.68 0.89
CA ILE A 363 15.68 18.53 0.11
C ILE A 363 16.73 17.76 0.91
N TYR A 364 16.37 16.56 1.34
CA TYR A 364 17.25 15.61 1.99
C TYR A 364 17.85 14.70 0.93
N SER A 365 19.18 14.57 0.89
CA SER A 365 19.86 13.79 -0.13
C SER A 365 21.05 13.05 0.42
N VAL A 366 21.29 11.85 -0.13
CA VAL A 366 22.50 11.06 0.12
C VAL A 366 23.12 10.64 -1.20
N SER A 367 24.45 10.54 -1.23
CA SER A 367 25.19 10.29 -2.47
C SER A 367 26.39 9.36 -2.27
N LYS A 368 26.87 8.86 -3.40
CA LYS A 368 28.14 8.15 -3.50
C LYS A 368 29.36 8.99 -3.16
N ASP A 369 29.22 10.32 -3.10
CA ASP A 369 30.27 11.21 -2.59
C ASP A 369 30.43 11.13 -1.06
N GLN A 370 29.74 10.18 -0.41
CA GLN A 370 29.83 9.88 1.01
C GLN A 370 29.22 10.98 1.89
N ARG A 371 28.40 11.86 1.32
CA ARG A 371 27.77 12.96 2.05
C ARG A 371 26.26 12.81 2.16
N TYR A 372 25.75 13.13 3.34
CA TYR A 372 24.34 13.40 3.61
C TYR A 372 24.17 14.92 3.66
N LYS A 373 23.27 15.45 2.83
CA LYS A 373 23.04 16.89 2.73
C LYS A 373 21.58 17.24 2.87
N VAL A 374 21.32 18.41 3.47
CA VAL A 374 19.99 19.02 3.50
C VAL A 374 20.09 20.45 3.01
N ARG A 375 19.35 20.73 1.94
CA ARG A 375 19.26 22.06 1.30
C ARG A 375 17.87 22.64 1.54
N ASN A 376 17.79 23.90 1.95
CA ASN A 376 16.53 24.63 1.93
C ASN A 376 16.35 25.29 0.55
N ILE A 377 15.23 25.01 -0.13
CA ILE A 377 14.99 25.51 -1.49
C ILE A 377 14.81 27.03 -1.51
N LYS A 378 14.10 27.60 -0.53
CA LYS A 378 13.81 29.04 -0.51
C LYS A 378 15.03 29.89 -0.18
N LYS A 379 15.84 29.44 0.78
CA LYS A 379 17.07 30.14 1.15
C LYS A 379 18.17 29.91 0.12
N GLY A 380 18.19 28.71 -0.48
CA GLY A 380 19.24 28.29 -1.42
C GLY A 380 20.43 27.62 -0.73
N ASP A 381 20.47 27.62 0.60
CA ASP A 381 21.62 27.18 1.39
C ASP A 381 21.55 25.69 1.71
N ILE A 382 22.74 25.07 1.80
CA ILE A 382 22.92 23.75 2.40
C ILE A 382 23.25 23.98 3.88
N PHE A 383 22.36 23.55 4.78
CA PHE A 383 22.53 23.76 6.23
C PHE A 383 22.88 22.48 7.00
N ILE A 384 22.85 21.33 6.32
CA ILE A 384 23.41 20.06 6.82
C ILE A 384 24.32 19.50 5.72
N ASP A 385 25.57 19.19 6.08
CA ASP A 385 26.54 18.52 5.20
C ASP A 385 27.43 17.61 6.05
N ILE A 386 27.09 16.32 6.11
CA ILE A 386 27.72 15.34 6.99
C ILE A 386 28.45 14.30 6.14
N TYR A 387 29.76 14.16 6.39
CA TYR A 387 30.62 13.18 5.75
C TYR A 387 30.57 11.82 6.46
N HIS A 388 30.63 10.73 5.69
CA HIS A 388 30.64 9.36 6.18
C HIS A 388 31.83 8.59 5.60
N LYS A 389 32.25 7.52 6.26
CA LYS A 389 33.39 6.69 5.82
C LYS A 389 33.12 5.94 4.51
N HIS A 390 31.86 5.62 4.23
CA HIS A 390 31.46 4.79 3.11
C HIS A 390 30.43 5.51 2.22
N GLU A 391 30.33 5.06 0.95
CA GLU A 391 29.31 5.56 0.02
C GLU A 391 27.91 5.36 0.63
N LEU A 392 27.08 6.39 0.62
CA LEU A 392 25.70 6.29 1.08
C LEU A 392 24.82 5.74 -0.05
N THR A 393 23.90 4.84 0.27
CA THR A 393 23.27 3.97 -0.73
C THR A 393 21.75 4.06 -0.76
N CYS A 394 21.11 4.45 0.34
CA CYS A 394 19.68 4.67 0.44
C CYS A 394 19.34 5.66 1.56
N LEU A 395 18.20 6.34 1.42
CA LEU A 395 17.63 7.27 2.40
C LEU A 395 16.13 7.03 2.50
N LYS A 396 15.62 6.93 3.73
CA LYS A 396 14.19 7.02 4.04
C LYS A 396 14.01 8.04 5.16
N TYR A 397 13.04 8.92 5.00
CA TYR A 397 12.76 9.95 5.99
C TYR A 397 11.38 9.71 6.57
N ASP A 398 11.31 9.74 7.90
CA ASP A 398 10.05 9.71 8.62
C ASP A 398 9.62 11.12 9.00
N GLU A 399 8.69 11.66 8.21
CA GLU A 399 8.08 12.97 8.43
C GLU A 399 7.39 13.12 9.79
N ALA A 400 6.93 12.03 10.41
CA ALA A 400 6.21 12.10 11.70
C ALA A 400 7.16 12.34 12.87
N THR A 401 8.36 11.77 12.80
CA THR A 401 9.36 11.82 13.87
C THR A 401 10.55 12.73 13.55
N ASP A 402 10.59 13.31 12.34
CA ASP A 402 11.74 14.09 11.82
C ASP A 402 13.06 13.29 11.86
N PHE A 403 13.01 12.02 11.46
CA PHE A 403 14.19 11.16 11.37
C PHE A 403 14.56 10.83 9.93
N ALA A 404 15.84 10.97 9.61
CA ALA A 404 16.45 10.47 8.37
C ALA A 404 17.21 9.17 8.66
N PHE A 405 16.74 8.07 8.07
CA PHE A 405 17.40 6.76 8.11
C PHE A 405 18.20 6.54 6.83
N ILE A 406 19.49 6.27 7.00
CA ILE A 406 20.46 6.20 5.91
C ILE A 406 21.19 4.87 5.99
N GLY A 407 21.23 4.13 4.88
CA GLY A 407 22.09 2.97 4.73
C GLY A 407 23.36 3.33 3.96
N ASP A 408 24.47 2.66 4.29
CA ASP A 408 25.72 2.81 3.57
C ASP A 408 26.23 1.51 2.92
N ARG A 409 27.35 1.65 2.21
CA ARG A 409 28.03 0.54 1.55
C ARG A 409 28.78 -0.39 2.53
N GLY A 410 29.11 0.09 3.72
CA GLY A 410 29.78 -0.69 4.77
C GLY A 410 28.87 -1.68 5.48
N GLY A 411 27.55 -1.44 5.48
CA GLY A 411 26.62 -2.23 6.28
C GLY A 411 26.07 -1.46 7.49
N ILE A 412 26.28 -0.16 7.57
CA ILE A 412 25.86 0.66 8.71
C ILE A 412 24.56 1.39 8.37
N ILE A 413 23.61 1.38 9.32
CA ILE A 413 22.42 2.21 9.30
C ILE A 413 22.62 3.39 10.26
N TYR A 414 22.47 4.59 9.75
CA TYR A 414 22.46 5.83 10.53
C TYR A 414 21.04 6.33 10.69
N ALA A 415 20.71 6.85 11.87
CA ALA A 415 19.48 7.62 12.09
C ALA A 415 19.84 9.02 12.58
N TYR A 416 19.47 10.02 11.80
CA TYR A 416 19.66 11.44 12.12
C TYR A 416 18.35 12.08 12.48
N HIS A 417 18.35 12.86 13.55
CA HIS A 417 17.31 13.87 13.80
C HIS A 417 17.94 15.22 13.46
N GLN A 418 17.54 15.80 12.32
CA GLN A 418 18.20 16.97 11.73
C GLN A 418 19.69 16.70 11.50
N ALA A 419 20.59 17.53 12.05
CA ALA A 419 22.05 17.34 11.94
C ALA A 419 22.62 16.40 13.03
N THR A 420 21.81 15.99 14.00
CA THR A 420 22.30 15.22 15.15
C THR A 420 22.19 13.72 14.87
N LEU A 421 23.34 13.03 14.88
CA LEU A 421 23.37 11.57 14.84
C LEU A 421 22.77 11.02 16.13
N LYS A 422 21.70 10.25 16.02
CA LYS A 422 21.06 9.57 17.15
C LYS A 422 21.46 8.11 17.22
N ILE A 423 21.62 7.47 16.07
CA ILE A 423 21.87 6.03 15.99
C ILE A 423 22.88 5.73 14.89
N SER A 424 23.81 4.84 15.18
CA SER A 424 24.72 4.20 14.24
C SER A 424 24.74 2.71 14.56
N LEU A 425 24.25 1.89 13.63
CA LEU A 425 24.10 0.44 13.82
C LEU A 425 24.83 -0.30 12.71
N ASP A 426 25.85 -1.09 13.07
CA ASP A 426 26.44 -2.05 12.14
C ASP A 426 25.56 -3.30 12.06
N THR A 427 25.11 -3.61 10.85
CA THR A 427 24.18 -4.70 10.57
C THR A 427 24.86 -5.95 10.02
N ASN A 428 26.15 -5.88 9.68
CA ASN A 428 26.88 -6.90 8.94
C ASN A 428 26.29 -7.26 7.55
N LEU A 429 25.28 -6.53 7.06
CA LEU A 429 24.62 -6.85 5.78
C LEU A 429 25.50 -6.65 4.54
N GLN A 430 26.61 -5.91 4.66
CA GLN A 430 27.50 -5.45 3.60
C GLN A 430 26.76 -4.88 2.37
N PHE A 431 26.94 -3.59 2.14
CA PHE A 431 26.25 -2.85 1.09
C PHE A 431 24.73 -2.87 1.27
N ILE A 432 24.23 -2.12 2.25
CA ILE A 432 22.80 -1.89 2.42
C ILE A 432 22.26 -1.26 1.15
N ARG A 433 21.28 -1.89 0.51
CA ARG A 433 20.89 -1.49 -0.84
C ARG A 433 19.58 -0.73 -0.88
N ASP A 434 18.68 -1.10 -0.01
CA ASP A 434 17.39 -0.47 0.17
C ASP A 434 16.95 -0.67 1.62
N LEU A 435 16.07 0.22 2.08
CA LEU A 435 15.58 0.28 3.44
C LEU A 435 14.11 0.71 3.38
N ILE A 436 13.26 0.16 4.24
CA ILE A 436 11.88 0.60 4.42
C ILE A 436 11.62 0.86 5.90
N ILE A 437 10.78 1.86 6.16
CA ILE A 437 10.34 2.23 7.50
C ILE A 437 8.84 1.97 7.57
N GLN A 438 8.44 1.24 8.59
CA GLN A 438 7.05 0.98 8.89
C GLN A 438 6.63 1.79 10.12
N LYS A 439 5.95 2.90 9.87
CA LYS A 439 5.53 3.85 10.92
C LYS A 439 4.55 3.27 11.94
N SER A 440 3.74 2.27 11.57
CA SER A 440 2.74 1.69 12.46
C SER A 440 3.30 0.74 13.51
N GLN A 441 4.50 0.21 13.29
CA GLN A 441 5.13 -0.80 14.15
C GLN A 441 6.53 -0.39 14.60
N ASP A 442 6.94 0.83 14.29
CA ASP A 442 8.28 1.33 14.55
C ASP A 442 9.37 0.37 14.01
N THR A 443 9.13 -0.22 12.84
CA THR A 443 9.99 -1.28 12.29
C THR A 443 10.80 -0.75 11.10
N ILE A 444 12.08 -1.10 11.04
CA ILE A 444 12.95 -0.87 9.89
C ILE A 444 13.29 -2.21 9.25
N ILE A 445 13.26 -2.27 7.93
CA ILE A 445 13.72 -3.45 7.21
C ILE A 445 14.77 -3.03 6.22
N ALA A 446 15.93 -3.68 6.28
CA ALA A 446 17.07 -3.37 5.43
C ALA A 446 17.54 -4.63 4.71
N ILE A 447 18.03 -4.45 3.48
CA ILE A 447 18.54 -5.54 2.66
C ILE A 447 20.01 -5.32 2.29
N GLY A 448 20.83 -6.36 2.42
CA GLY A 448 22.22 -6.41 2.01
C GLY A 448 22.36 -6.86 0.56
N PHE A 449 22.99 -6.03 -0.28
CA PHE A 449 23.22 -6.40 -1.68
C PHE A 449 24.15 -7.59 -1.79
N GLN A 450 25.27 -7.61 -1.06
CA GLN A 450 26.29 -8.65 -1.25
C GLN A 450 25.91 -9.96 -0.56
N THR A 451 25.34 -9.87 0.63
CA THR A 451 24.95 -11.03 1.44
C THR A 451 23.62 -11.64 1.00
N GLY A 452 22.73 -10.86 0.38
CA GLY A 452 21.34 -11.27 0.17
C GLY A 452 20.55 -11.39 1.47
N GLN A 453 21.13 -11.01 2.60
CA GLN A 453 20.43 -11.03 3.88
C GLN A 453 19.49 -9.83 3.98
N ALA A 454 18.35 -10.04 4.64
CA ALA A 454 17.45 -8.97 5.03
C ALA A 454 17.25 -9.03 6.54
N ILE A 455 17.33 -7.90 7.22
CA ILE A 455 17.09 -7.80 8.67
C ILE A 455 15.84 -6.98 8.92
N ILE A 456 15.13 -7.33 10.00
CA ILE A 456 14.06 -6.54 10.58
C ILE A 456 14.57 -5.99 11.91
N LEU A 457 14.40 -4.69 12.14
CA LEU A 457 14.82 -3.99 13.35
C LEU A 457 13.61 -3.27 13.96
N SER A 458 13.46 -3.29 15.28
CA SER A 458 12.47 -2.49 15.98
C SER A 458 13.11 -1.22 16.55
N ILE A 459 12.46 -0.09 16.37
CA ILE A 459 12.78 1.18 16.99
C ILE A 459 11.96 1.26 18.28
N VAL A 460 12.62 1.19 19.43
CA VAL A 460 11.95 1.27 20.74
C VAL A 460 12.50 2.49 21.48
N ASN A 461 11.63 3.42 21.88
CA ASN A 461 12.02 4.64 22.61
C ASN A 461 13.11 5.47 21.92
N GLN A 462 13.04 5.60 20.59
CA GLN A 462 14.06 6.30 19.78
C GLN A 462 15.47 5.69 19.84
N VAL A 463 15.58 4.48 20.41
CA VAL A 463 16.78 3.64 20.34
C VAL A 463 16.43 2.48 19.42
N ILE A 464 17.20 2.28 18.35
CA ILE A 464 17.11 1.04 17.59
C ILE A 464 17.75 -0.01 18.47
N GLN A 465 16.92 -0.79 19.14
CA GLN A 465 17.38 -2.02 19.77
C GLN A 465 17.38 -3.08 18.69
N LEU A 466 18.48 -3.85 18.61
CA LEU A 466 18.54 -5.05 17.78
C LEU A 466 17.63 -6.12 18.44
N GLN A 467 16.32 -5.91 18.39
CA GLN A 467 15.38 -6.90 18.87
C GLN A 467 15.37 -8.01 17.83
N GLU A 468 15.96 -9.15 18.19
CA GLU A 468 16.00 -10.40 17.41
C GLU A 468 15.94 -10.17 15.89
N ALA A 469 17.00 -9.57 15.34
CA ALA A 469 17.12 -9.27 13.92
C ALA A 469 16.75 -10.52 13.13
N THR A 470 15.51 -10.55 12.63
CA THR A 470 15.04 -11.69 11.90
C THR A 470 15.72 -11.64 10.55
N GLN A 471 16.68 -12.55 10.36
CA GLN A 471 17.48 -12.61 9.15
C GLN A 471 16.81 -13.52 8.14
N PHE A 472 16.45 -12.97 6.98
CA PHE A 472 16.05 -13.76 5.83
C PHE A 472 17.23 -13.90 4.88
N LYS A 473 17.54 -15.11 4.43
CA LYS A 473 18.59 -15.34 3.44
C LYS A 473 17.96 -15.42 2.04
N ASN A 474 18.08 -14.33 1.28
CA ASN A 474 17.69 -14.28 -0.12
C ASN A 474 18.86 -14.63 -1.04
N LYS A 475 18.60 -14.64 -2.35
CA LYS A 475 19.65 -14.61 -3.34
C LYS A 475 20.53 -13.38 -3.15
N ILE A 476 21.84 -13.58 -3.34
CA ILE A 476 22.80 -12.49 -3.42
C ILE A 476 22.38 -11.47 -4.48
N LYS A 477 22.88 -10.25 -4.36
CA LYS A 477 22.52 -9.11 -5.22
C LYS A 477 21.04 -8.76 -5.14
N SER A 478 20.45 -8.83 -3.94
CA SER A 478 19.11 -8.31 -3.63
C SER A 478 19.12 -6.77 -3.68
N ARG A 479 18.12 -6.17 -4.35
CA ARG A 479 18.19 -4.77 -4.83
C ARG A 479 17.16 -3.82 -4.27
N CYS A 480 15.96 -4.32 -3.99
CA CYS A 480 14.84 -3.50 -3.57
C CYS A 480 13.88 -4.34 -2.75
N ILE A 481 13.15 -3.66 -1.88
CA ILE A 481 12.24 -4.28 -0.93
C ILE A 481 10.89 -3.55 -0.93
N ALA A 482 9.81 -4.31 -0.78
CA ALA A 482 8.48 -3.80 -0.48
C ALA A 482 7.82 -4.67 0.59
N TRP A 483 6.78 -4.14 1.22
CA TRP A 483 6.12 -4.77 2.35
C TRP A 483 4.61 -4.71 2.20
N SER A 484 3.93 -5.79 2.59
CA SER A 484 2.50 -5.80 2.87
C SER A 484 2.25 -5.98 4.37
N LEU A 485 1.70 -4.95 4.98
CA LEU A 485 1.22 -4.93 6.36
C LEU A 485 0.00 -5.82 6.53
N LEU A 486 -0.95 -5.75 5.60
CA LEU A 486 -2.17 -6.54 5.70
C LEU A 486 -1.90 -8.04 5.59
N ARG A 487 -0.87 -8.42 4.81
CA ARG A 487 -0.50 -9.82 4.61
C ARG A 487 0.61 -10.29 5.54
N GLY A 488 1.35 -9.37 6.15
CA GLY A 488 2.56 -9.71 6.89
C GLY A 488 3.61 -10.34 5.98
N GLU A 489 3.82 -9.74 4.80
CA GLU A 489 4.69 -10.26 3.74
C GLU A 489 5.77 -9.26 3.31
N VAL A 490 6.99 -9.76 3.01
CA VAL A 490 8.06 -8.97 2.36
C VAL A 490 8.23 -9.45 0.92
N TYR A 491 8.39 -8.50 0.00
CA TYR A 491 8.76 -8.76 -1.38
C TYR A 491 10.16 -8.23 -1.64
N ILE A 492 11.08 -9.11 -2.06
CA ILE A 492 12.48 -8.76 -2.31
C ILE A 492 12.84 -9.06 -3.76
N GLY A 493 13.28 -8.04 -4.49
CA GLY A 493 13.67 -8.13 -5.90
C GLY A 493 15.17 -8.20 -6.06
N ASN A 494 15.66 -9.07 -6.94
CA ASN A 494 17.10 -9.26 -7.13
C ASN A 494 17.64 -8.83 -8.51
N GLN A 495 18.96 -8.96 -8.67
CA GLN A 495 19.67 -8.64 -9.91
C GLN A 495 19.36 -9.59 -11.08
N GLU A 496 18.80 -10.77 -10.82
CA GLU A 496 18.52 -11.80 -11.83
C GLU A 496 17.07 -11.79 -12.33
N GLY A 497 16.24 -10.87 -11.82
CA GLY A 497 14.83 -10.76 -12.23
C GLY A 497 13.86 -11.58 -11.39
N TYR A 498 14.31 -12.15 -10.27
CA TYR A 498 13.46 -12.89 -9.33
C TYR A 498 12.92 -11.98 -8.24
N VAL A 499 11.67 -12.25 -7.86
CA VAL A 499 11.06 -11.76 -6.63
C VAL A 499 10.89 -12.92 -5.68
N THR A 500 11.44 -12.79 -4.48
CA THR A 500 11.22 -13.70 -3.36
C THR A 500 10.20 -13.09 -2.41
N VAL A 501 9.18 -13.86 -2.05
CA VAL A 501 8.13 -13.45 -1.11
C VAL A 501 8.36 -14.17 0.22
N TRP A 502 8.32 -13.44 1.32
CA TRP A 502 8.55 -13.95 2.67
C TRP A 502 7.35 -13.74 3.56
N ASP A 503 7.04 -14.74 4.39
CA ASP A 503 6.15 -14.59 5.55
C ASP A 503 7.02 -14.14 6.73
N ILE A 504 6.75 -12.96 7.27
CA ILE A 504 7.57 -12.42 8.37
C ILE A 504 7.33 -13.14 9.67
N GLN A 505 6.07 -13.50 9.97
CA GLN A 505 5.73 -14.14 11.23
C GLN A 505 6.38 -15.53 11.30
N LYS A 506 6.30 -16.28 10.20
CA LYS A 506 6.85 -17.63 10.10
C LYS A 506 8.33 -17.66 9.75
N LYS A 507 8.88 -16.54 9.29
CA LYS A 507 10.28 -16.38 8.88
C LYS A 507 10.74 -17.31 7.76
N ILE A 508 9.84 -17.61 6.82
CA ILE A 508 10.07 -18.57 5.73
C ILE A 508 9.75 -17.97 4.36
N PRO A 509 10.47 -18.39 3.31
CA PRO A 509 10.14 -17.99 1.96
C PRO A 509 8.85 -18.70 1.54
N ILE A 510 7.87 -17.93 1.05
CA ILE A 510 6.59 -18.43 0.56
C ILE A 510 6.75 -18.92 -0.88
N CYS A 511 7.33 -18.08 -1.73
CA CYS A 511 7.59 -18.41 -3.12
C CYS A 511 8.70 -17.55 -3.71
N GLU A 512 9.25 -18.03 -4.83
CA GLU A 512 10.22 -17.29 -5.64
C GLU A 512 9.79 -17.36 -7.10
N ASN A 513 9.56 -16.19 -7.71
CA ASN A 513 9.06 -16.10 -9.07
C ASN A 513 10.00 -15.26 -9.94
N LYS A 514 10.37 -15.79 -11.11
CA LYS A 514 11.09 -15.02 -12.12
C LYS A 514 10.11 -14.12 -12.87
N LEU A 515 10.08 -12.84 -12.51
CA LEU A 515 9.19 -11.88 -13.16
C LEU A 515 9.87 -11.18 -14.32
N HIS A 516 11.18 -10.97 -14.26
CA HIS A 516 11.93 -10.19 -15.24
C HIS A 516 13.10 -10.97 -15.85
N ASN A 517 13.57 -10.51 -17.01
CA ASN A 517 14.77 -11.06 -17.68
C ASN A 517 16.04 -10.25 -17.35
N GLY A 518 15.92 -9.25 -16.49
CA GLY A 518 17.01 -8.42 -16.04
C GLY A 518 16.83 -7.93 -14.60
N PRO A 519 17.80 -7.16 -14.08
CA PRO A 519 17.77 -6.67 -12.72
C PRO A 519 16.51 -5.88 -12.40
N ILE A 520 15.82 -6.30 -11.33
CA ILE A 520 14.71 -5.53 -10.78
C ILE A 520 15.29 -4.30 -10.08
N THR A 521 14.83 -3.13 -10.51
CA THR A 521 15.33 -1.84 -10.05
C THR A 521 14.45 -1.24 -8.98
N LYS A 522 13.15 -1.51 -9.03
CA LYS A 522 12.16 -1.01 -8.07
C LYS A 522 11.03 -2.03 -7.90
N ILE A 523 10.55 -2.14 -6.67
CA ILE A 523 9.33 -2.87 -6.32
C ILE A 523 8.42 -1.90 -5.54
N TYR A 524 7.12 -2.00 -5.78
CA TYR A 524 6.09 -1.33 -5.00
C TYR A 524 4.93 -2.30 -4.76
N TRP A 525 4.52 -2.42 -3.52
CA TRP A 525 3.33 -3.17 -3.14
C TRP A 525 2.16 -2.20 -2.93
N ASN A 526 1.06 -2.43 -3.61
CA ASN A 526 -0.19 -1.70 -3.40
C ASN A 526 -1.12 -2.53 -2.53
N GLU A 527 -1.38 -2.06 -1.31
CA GLU A 527 -2.27 -2.73 -0.35
C GLU A 527 -3.73 -2.71 -0.77
N GLU A 528 -4.19 -1.61 -1.37
CA GLU A 528 -5.60 -1.46 -1.76
C GLU A 528 -5.96 -2.39 -2.91
N GLU A 529 -5.02 -2.54 -3.86
CA GLU A 529 -5.21 -3.35 -5.06
C GLU A 529 -4.69 -4.79 -4.90
N GLU A 530 -3.95 -5.06 -3.83
CA GLU A 530 -3.23 -6.31 -3.61
C GLU A 530 -2.33 -6.72 -4.79
N MET A 531 -1.67 -5.73 -5.39
CA MET A 531 -0.81 -5.91 -6.56
C MET A 531 0.64 -5.54 -6.26
N LEU A 532 1.55 -6.34 -6.82
CA LEU A 532 2.97 -6.04 -6.84
C LEU A 532 3.35 -5.43 -8.19
N TYR A 533 3.92 -4.23 -8.16
CA TYR A 533 4.49 -3.57 -9.32
C TYR A 533 6.00 -3.75 -9.30
N THR A 534 6.56 -4.20 -10.40
CA THR A 534 7.99 -4.45 -10.53
C THR A 534 8.54 -3.77 -11.78
N GLY A 535 9.59 -2.97 -11.60
CA GLY A 535 10.29 -2.27 -12.67
C GLY A 535 11.68 -2.86 -12.86
N SER A 536 12.14 -2.93 -14.11
CA SER A 536 13.39 -3.62 -14.44
C SER A 536 14.22 -2.94 -15.53
N LYS A 537 15.52 -3.27 -15.51
CA LYS A 537 16.44 -2.91 -16.60
C LYS A 537 16.10 -3.59 -17.93
N ASP A 538 15.27 -4.63 -17.92
CA ASP A 538 14.74 -5.25 -19.15
C ASP A 538 13.70 -4.38 -19.87
N LYS A 539 13.56 -3.12 -19.43
CA LYS A 539 12.68 -2.09 -20.00
C LYS A 539 11.21 -2.39 -19.80
N SER A 540 10.85 -3.26 -18.85
CA SER A 540 9.45 -3.54 -18.53
C SER A 540 9.03 -3.09 -17.13
N LEU A 541 7.77 -2.65 -17.04
CA LEU A 541 6.99 -2.57 -15.80
C LEU A 541 5.99 -3.71 -15.83
N LYS A 542 5.97 -4.55 -14.80
CA LYS A 542 5.04 -5.67 -14.66
C LYS A 542 4.16 -5.51 -13.45
N ILE A 543 2.95 -6.02 -13.57
CA ILE A 543 1.96 -6.06 -12.50
C ILE A 543 1.69 -7.53 -12.21
N THR A 544 1.95 -7.93 -10.97
CA THR A 544 1.82 -9.32 -10.54
C THR A 544 0.87 -9.41 -9.35
N PHE A 545 -0.01 -10.39 -9.44
CA PHE A 545 -0.90 -10.75 -8.35
C PHE A 545 -0.35 -11.97 -7.63
N PHE A 546 -0.21 -11.88 -6.32
CA PHE A 546 0.09 -13.03 -5.50
C PHE A 546 -1.22 -13.47 -4.82
N ASN A 547 -1.75 -14.64 -5.19
CA ASN A 547 -2.94 -15.24 -4.58
C ASN A 547 -2.57 -15.92 -3.26
N LYS A 548 -3.23 -15.64 -2.14
CA LYS A 548 -2.97 -16.26 -0.84
C LYS A 548 -3.21 -17.79 -0.80
N ASN A 549 -4.24 -18.31 -1.48
CA ASN A 549 -4.70 -19.70 -1.37
C ASN A 549 -3.89 -20.69 -2.22
N LYS A 550 -3.38 -20.30 -3.39
CA LYS A 550 -2.44 -21.14 -4.18
C LYS A 550 -1.09 -21.37 -3.47
N ARG A 551 -0.79 -20.62 -2.40
CA ARG A 551 0.52 -20.61 -1.74
C ARG A 551 0.69 -21.71 -0.72
N GLU A 552 -0.37 -22.11 -0.01
CA GLU A 552 -0.31 -23.24 0.93
C GLU A 552 0.14 -24.52 0.21
N THR A 553 -0.31 -24.69 -1.04
CA THR A 553 0.12 -25.80 -1.91
C THR A 553 1.59 -25.68 -2.32
N GLN A 554 2.09 -24.48 -2.67
CA GLN A 554 3.49 -24.25 -3.08
C GLN A 554 4.48 -24.36 -1.91
N GLN A 555 4.08 -23.90 -0.73
CA GLN A 555 4.85 -24.00 0.51
C GLN A 555 5.11 -25.46 0.89
N TYR A 556 4.13 -26.34 0.67
CA TYR A 556 4.30 -27.79 0.82
C TYR A 556 5.40 -28.37 -0.10
N TYR A 557 5.51 -27.89 -1.34
CA TYR A 557 6.54 -28.35 -2.28
C TYR A 557 7.95 -27.85 -1.93
N ILE A 558 8.09 -26.63 -1.41
CA ILE A 558 9.39 -26.09 -1.00
C ILE A 558 9.91 -26.85 0.23
N ASN A 559 9.06 -27.08 1.23
CA ASN A 559 9.43 -27.86 2.41
C ASN A 559 9.87 -29.28 2.04
N ARG A 560 9.18 -29.93 1.09
CA ARG A 560 9.58 -31.26 0.62
C ARG A 560 10.93 -31.27 -0.11
N LYS A 561 11.29 -30.19 -0.81
CA LYS A 561 12.61 -30.05 -1.45
C LYS A 561 13.71 -29.78 -0.42
N SER A 562 13.46 -28.98 0.62
CA SER A 562 14.44 -28.78 1.69
C SER A 562 14.66 -30.04 2.52
N ASP A 563 13.60 -30.81 2.81
CA ASP A 563 13.70 -32.07 3.55
C ASP A 563 14.45 -33.13 2.73
N ASN A 564 14.23 -33.19 1.41
CA ASN A 564 14.97 -34.08 0.52
C ASN A 564 16.45 -33.66 0.34
N LEU A 565 16.79 -32.37 0.50
CA LEU A 565 18.19 -31.91 0.47
C LEU A 565 18.91 -32.17 1.80
N GLN A 566 18.18 -32.22 2.93
CA GLN A 566 18.75 -32.60 4.23
C GLN A 566 18.98 -34.12 4.33
N ASN A 567 18.16 -34.94 3.67
CA ASN A 567 18.31 -36.40 3.66
C ASN A 567 19.36 -36.95 2.68
N VAL A 568 20.04 -36.10 1.90
CA VAL A 568 21.11 -36.50 0.96
C VAL A 568 22.53 -36.25 1.55
N ASN A 569 22.61 -35.72 2.78
CA ASN A 569 23.86 -35.56 3.52
C ASN A 569 23.90 -36.42 4.81
N LEU A 570 23.52 -37.70 4.69
CA LEU A 570 23.80 -38.73 5.70
C LEU A 570 24.46 -39.94 5.04
#